data_AF-A0A3D2RAL6-F1
#
_entry.id   AF-A0A3D2RAL6-F1
#
_cell.length_a   1.000
_cell.length_b   1.000
_cell.length_c   1.000
_cell.angle_alpha   90.00
_cell.angle_beta   90.00
_cell.angle_gamma   90.00
#
_symmetry.space_group_name_H-M   'P 1'
#
loop_
_entity.id
_entity.type
_entity.pdbx_description
1 polymer ?
#
loop_
_entity_poly.entity_id
_entity_poly.type
_entity_poly.pdbx_seq_one_letter_code
_entity_poly.pdbx_strand_id
1 'polypeptide(L)' 'ALRDKTIHFVLVRAVRYPEDPAVMDAVLRDKMVDHAKAREAKLAYAGVGLGHGSDYGQPPRKDEAYTQVYSGLKWLV' A
#
# COMPACT_ATOMS: atom_id res chain seq x y z
N ALA A 1 -7.27 15.72 18.97
CA ALA A 1 -7.96 16.14 17.73
C ALA A 1 -6.93 16.22 16.61
N LEU A 2 -7.23 15.69 15.41
CA LEU A 2 -6.35 15.82 14.24
C LEU A 2 -6.21 17.30 13.89
N ARG A 3 -4.96 17.76 13.73
CA ARG A 3 -4.60 19.19 13.79
C ARG A 3 -5.23 20.06 12.68
N ASP A 4 -5.78 19.47 11.62
CA ASP A 4 -6.38 20.21 10.48
C ASP A 4 -7.73 19.67 9.98
N LYS A 5 -8.40 18.74 10.69
CA LYS A 5 -9.64 18.03 10.26
C LYS A 5 -9.59 17.33 8.89
N THR A 6 -8.49 17.38 8.14
CA THR A 6 -8.35 16.71 6.85
C THR A 6 -8.36 15.19 7.02
N ILE A 7 -9.26 14.53 6.29
CA ILE A 7 -9.34 13.07 6.25
C ILE A 7 -8.16 12.54 5.44
N HIS A 8 -7.54 11.46 5.91
CA HIS A 8 -6.44 10.80 5.21
C HIS A 8 -6.84 9.36 4.92
N PHE A 9 -6.77 8.97 3.66
CA PHE A 9 -6.90 7.60 3.22
C PHE A 9 -5.53 7.03 2.90
N VAL A 10 -5.30 5.77 3.28
CA VAL A 10 -4.11 5.02 2.91
C VAL A 10 -4.55 3.72 2.26
N LEU A 11 -4.25 3.57 0.96
CA LEU A 11 -4.46 2.33 0.23
C LEU A 11 -3.24 1.43 0.37
N VAL A 12 -3.39 0.33 1.11
CA VAL A 12 -2.32 -0.64 1.34
C VAL A 12 -2.52 -1.86 0.43
N ARG A 13 -1.48 -2.26 -0.29
CA ARG A 13 -1.48 -3.48 -1.10
C ARG A 13 -0.26 -4.33 -0.76
N ALA A 14 -0.51 -5.55 -0.31
CA ALA A 14 0.53 -6.56 -0.18
C ALA A 14 0.64 -7.38 -1.47
N VAL A 15 1.85 -7.59 -1.97
CA VAL A 15 2.14 -8.44 -3.14
C VAL A 15 3.27 -9.41 -2.83
N ARG A 16 3.42 -10.47 -3.62
CA ARG A 16 4.51 -11.44 -3.49
C ARG A 16 5.48 -11.29 -4.65
N TYR A 17 6.75 -11.64 -4.45
CA TYR A 17 7.69 -11.75 -5.55
C TYR A 17 7.16 -12.69 -6.65
N PRO A 18 7.30 -12.37 -7.95
CA PRO A 18 8.03 -11.23 -8.52
C PRO A 18 7.18 -9.97 -8.79
N GLU A 19 5.96 -9.86 -8.26
CA GLU A 19 5.14 -8.66 -8.45
C GLU A 19 5.81 -7.44 -7.79
N ASP A 20 5.82 -6.31 -8.51
CA ASP A 20 6.35 -5.06 -8.01
C ASP A 20 5.31 -4.37 -7.08
N PRO A 21 5.61 -4.18 -5.79
CA PRO A 21 4.71 -3.51 -4.85
C PRO A 21 4.41 -2.06 -5.22
N ALA A 22 5.31 -1.39 -5.95
CA ALA A 22 5.12 -0.01 -6.40
C ALA A 22 4.06 0.13 -7.49
N VAL A 23 3.71 -0.97 -8.17
CA VAL A 23 2.70 -0.99 -9.22
C VAL A 23 1.31 -1.06 -8.59
N MET A 24 0.52 -0.02 -8.86
CA MET A 24 -0.87 0.08 -8.48
C MET A 24 -1.74 -0.04 -9.72
N ASP A 25 -2.82 -0.82 -9.62
CA ASP A 25 -3.83 -0.92 -10.68
C ASP A 25 -4.43 0.45 -10.98
N ALA A 26 -4.44 0.83 -12.27
CA ALA A 26 -4.86 2.16 -12.70
C ALA A 26 -6.35 2.42 -12.42
N VAL A 27 -7.20 1.41 -12.59
CA VAL A 27 -8.65 1.53 -12.37
C VAL A 27 -8.95 1.74 -10.88
N LEU A 28 -8.30 0.97 -10.00
CA LEU A 28 -8.41 1.14 -8.56
C LEU A 28 -7.87 2.49 -8.09
N ARG A 29 -6.71 2.91 -8.64
CA ARG A 29 -6.12 4.22 -8.35
C ARG A 29 -7.13 5.33 -8.63
N ASP A 30 -7.68 5.36 -9.84
CA ASP A 30 -8.53 6.46 -10.30
C ASP A 30 -9.81 6.52 -9.46
N LYS A 31 -10.43 5.36 -9.17
CA LYS A 31 -11.57 5.27 -8.26
C LYS A 31 -11.28 5.81 -6.85
N MET A 32 -10.11 5.50 -6.29
CA MET A 32 -9.74 5.95 -4.96
C MET A 32 -9.37 7.43 -4.92
N VAL A 33 -8.73 7.93 -5.98
CA VAL A 33 -8.45 9.36 -6.16
C VAL A 33 -9.75 10.16 -6.21
N ASP A 34 -10.73 9.71 -6.98
CA ASP A 34 -12.04 10.37 -7.05
C ASP A 34 -12.77 10.36 -5.70
N HIS A 35 -12.72 9.23 -4.99
CA HIS A 35 -13.29 9.11 -3.65
C HIS A 35 -12.66 10.07 -2.64
N ALA A 36 -11.33 10.23 -2.68
CA ALA A 36 -10.61 11.14 -1.80
C ALA A 36 -10.94 12.60 -2.11
N LYS A 37 -10.95 12.98 -3.39
CA LYS A 37 -11.34 14.33 -3.84
C LYS A 37 -12.76 14.68 -3.42
N ALA A 38 -13.71 13.77 -3.59
CA ALA A 38 -15.11 13.98 -3.20
C ALA A 38 -15.32 14.20 -1.68
N ARG A 39 -14.29 13.91 -0.87
CA ARG A 39 -14.30 14.07 0.60
C ARG A 39 -13.30 15.11 1.10
N GLU A 40 -12.68 15.86 0.19
CA GLU A 40 -11.63 16.82 0.52
C GLU A 40 -10.51 16.16 1.36
N ALA A 41 -10.19 14.91 1.01
CA ALA A 41 -9.27 14.04 1.73
C ALA A 41 -7.96 13.87 0.98
N LYS A 42 -6.88 13.55 1.71
CA LYS A 42 -5.61 13.13 1.12
C LYS A 42 -5.60 11.62 0.90
N LEU A 43 -4.86 11.18 -0.11
CA LEU A 43 -4.70 9.76 -0.42
C LEU A 43 -3.22 9.41 -0.57
N ALA A 44 -2.78 8.40 0.17
CA ALA A 44 -1.49 7.77 -0.01
C ALA A 44 -1.62 6.30 -0.42
N TYR A 45 -0.65 5.80 -1.17
CA TYR A 45 -0.49 4.39 -1.50
C TYR A 45 0.72 3.81 -0.77
N ALA A 46 0.56 2.62 -0.21
CA ALA A 46 1.60 1.82 0.42
C ALA A 46 1.64 0.44 -0.24
N GLY A 47 2.59 0.27 -1.15
CA GLY A 47 2.93 -1.04 -1.70
C GLY A 47 3.87 -1.78 -0.76
N VAL A 48 3.52 -3.02 -0.40
CA VAL A 48 4.33 -3.87 0.48
C VAL A 48 4.62 -5.19 -0.23
N GLY A 49 5.88 -5.45 -0.54
CA GLY A 49 6.33 -6.76 -0.96
C GLY A 49 6.44 -7.66 0.26
N LEU A 50 5.86 -8.86 0.22
CA LEU A 50 5.82 -9.80 1.34
C LEU A 50 6.33 -11.18 0.89
N GLY A 51 7.32 -11.70 1.61
CA GLY A 51 7.93 -13.00 1.33
C GLY A 51 8.32 -13.75 2.61
N HIS A 52 8.85 -14.95 2.45
CA HIS A 52 9.32 -15.78 3.56
C HIS A 52 10.54 -15.15 4.26
N GLY A 53 10.72 -15.44 5.55
CA GLY A 53 11.77 -14.82 6.38
C GLY A 53 13.18 -15.22 5.97
N SER A 54 13.37 -16.47 5.52
CA SER A 54 14.65 -16.98 5.04
C SER A 54 14.88 -16.77 3.54
N ASP A 55 13.83 -16.54 2.77
CA ASP A 55 13.87 -16.44 1.31
C ASP A 55 12.70 -15.59 0.82
N TYR A 56 12.98 -14.35 0.43
CA TYR A 56 11.96 -13.42 -0.04
C TYR A 56 11.20 -13.91 -1.30
N GLY A 57 11.79 -14.79 -2.10
CA GLY A 57 11.14 -15.37 -3.28
C GLY A 57 10.03 -16.37 -2.95
N GLN A 58 9.98 -16.87 -1.72
CA GLN A 58 8.96 -17.81 -1.26
C GLN A 58 7.78 -17.08 -0.61
N PRO A 59 6.56 -17.65 -0.67
CA PRO A 59 5.40 -17.05 -0.01
C PRO A 59 5.57 -17.04 1.51
N PRO A 60 5.02 -16.04 2.20
CA PRO A 60 4.98 -16.02 3.66
C PRO A 60 4.14 -17.20 4.17
N ARG A 61 4.50 -17.73 5.34
CA ARG A 61 3.77 -18.80 6.02
C ARG A 61 3.27 -18.32 7.36
N LYS A 62 2.15 -18.88 7.79
CA LYS A 62 1.56 -18.56 9.09
C LYS A 62 2.51 -19.04 10.19
N ASP A 63 2.68 -18.22 11.23
CA ASP A 63 3.50 -18.53 12.42
C ASP A 63 5.00 -18.73 12.12
N GLU A 64 5.46 -18.32 10.94
CA GLU A 64 6.86 -18.33 10.53
C GLU A 64 7.36 -16.88 10.29
N ALA A 65 8.68 -16.70 10.33
CA ALA A 65 9.28 -15.41 10.03
C ALA A 65 8.97 -14.99 8.58
N TYR A 66 8.83 -13.68 8.36
CA TYR A 66 8.59 -13.09 7.04
C TYR A 66 9.55 -11.92 6.80
N THR A 67 9.75 -11.60 5.52
CA THR A 67 10.48 -10.41 5.09
C THR A 67 9.52 -9.48 4.36
N GLN A 68 9.69 -8.16 4.56
CA GLN A 68 8.92 -7.15 3.85
C GLN A 68 9.81 -6.16 3.11
N VAL A 69 9.37 -5.74 1.94
CA VAL A 69 9.95 -4.62 1.17
C VAL A 69 8.91 -3.50 1.14
N TYR A 70 9.23 -2.38 1.76
CA TYR A 70 8.35 -1.21 1.84
C TYR A 70 9.15 0.06 1.61
N SER A 71 8.83 0.77 0.53
CA SER A 71 9.54 1.99 0.12
C SER A 71 8.94 3.28 0.68
N GLY A 72 7.96 3.18 1.59
CA GLY A 72 7.29 4.35 2.17
C GLY A 72 5.95 4.68 1.50
N LEU A 73 5.32 5.75 2.00
CA LEU A 73 4.05 6.26 1.47
C LEU A 73 4.29 7.08 0.20
N LYS A 74 3.51 6.78 -0.84
CA LYS A 74 3.42 7.61 -2.03
C LYS A 74 2.12 8.39 -2.02
N TRP A 75 2.21 9.72 -1.87
CA TRP A 75 1.05 10.61 -1.93
C TRP A 75 0.52 10.72 -3.37
N LEU A 76 -0.80 10.65 -3.52
CA LEU A 76 -1.51 10.71 -4.80
C LEU A 76 -2.37 11.98 -4.91
N VAL A 77 -2.94 12.43 -3.79
CA VAL A 77 -3.77 13.63 -3.63
C VAL A 77 -3.47 14.26 -2.29
#